data_AF-A0A536RVG2-F1
#
_entry.id   AF-A0A536RVG2-F1
#
_cell.length_a   1.000
_cell.length_b   1.000
_cell.length_c   1.000
_cell.angle_alpha   90.00
_cell.angle_beta   90.00
_cell.angle_gamma   90.00
#
_symmetry.space_group_name_H-M   'P 1'
#
loop_
_entity.id
_entity.type
_entity.pdbx_description
1 polymer ?
#
loop_
_entity_poly.entity_id
_entity_poly.type
_entity_poly.pdbx_seq_one_letter_code
_entity_poly.pdbx_strand_id
1 'polypeptide(L)' 'MAVGLGVLGVIFIIIAVLYAIGVLQILTSTTSGPHYKHAVLFAVLAVASFVAANFARPKTA' A
#
# COMPACT_ATOMS: atom_id res chain seq x y z
N MET A 1 -7.32 -14.85 7.37
CA MET A 1 -6.54 -14.45 6.16
C MET A 1 -7.09 -13.19 5.50
N ALA A 2 -8.39 -13.10 5.18
CA ALA A 2 -8.98 -11.88 4.57
C ALA A 2 -8.77 -10.60 5.39
N VAL A 3 -8.98 -10.63 6.72
CA VAL A 3 -8.78 -9.47 7.60
C VAL A 3 -7.32 -8.99 7.57
N GLY A 4 -6.36 -9.91 7.62
CA GLY A 4 -4.93 -9.58 7.57
C GLY A 4 -4.53 -8.91 6.26
N LEU A 5 -5.04 -9.39 5.12
CA LEU A 5 -4.82 -8.77 3.81
C LEU A 5 -5.48 -7.38 3.72
N GLY A 6 -6.65 -7.20 4.34
CA GLY A 6 -7.28 -5.89 4.46
C GLY A 6 -6.43 -4.89 5.26
N VAL A 7 -5.94 -5.30 6.42
CA VAL A 7 -5.05 -4.46 7.26
C VAL A 7 -3.75 -4.12 6.52
N LEU A 8 -3.14 -5.09 5.84
CA LEU A 8 -1.94 -4.87 5.03
C LEU A 8 -2.19 -3.86 3.91
N GLY A 9 -3.34 -3.93 3.24
CA GLY A 9 -3.74 -2.95 2.23
C GLY A 9 -3.81 -1.52 2.78
N VAL A 10 -4.36 -1.35 3.99
CA VAL A 10 -4.41 -0.04 4.67
C VAL A 10 -2.99 0.47 4.99
N ILE A 11 -2.10 -0.39 5.47
CA ILE A 11 -0.71 -0.01 5.74
C ILE A 11 -0.02 0.48 4.46
N PHE A 12 -0.22 -0.23 3.35
CA PHE A 12 0.34 0.20 2.06
C PHE A 12 -0.22 1.55 1.58
N ILE A 13 -1.50 1.85 1.82
CA ILE A 13 -2.06 3.18 1.55
C ILE A 13 -1.32 4.26 2.36
N ILE A 14 -1.13 4.03 3.66
CA ILE A 14 -0.45 4.99 4.54
C ILE A 14 0.98 5.25 4.02
N ILE A 15 1.72 4.19 3.71
CA ILE A 15 3.09 4.31 3.18
C ILE A 15 3.09 5.05 1.84
N ALA A 16 2.14 4.75 0.95
CA ALA A 16 2.03 5.42 -0.35
C ALA A 16 1.83 6.93 -0.18
N VAL A 17 0.93 7.35 0.72
CA VAL A 17 0.68 8.77 1.02
C VAL A 17 1.94 9.43 1.56
N LEU A 18 2.63 8.82 2.52
CA LEU A 18 3.84 9.39 3.11
C LEU A 18 4.98 9.56 2.08
N TYR A 19 5.13 8.64 1.13
CA TYR A 19 6.06 8.83 -0.01
C TYR A 19 5.59 9.93 -0.97
N ALA A 20 4.28 10.05 -1.21
CA ALA A 20 3.73 11.08 -2.10
C ALA A 20 3.93 12.49 -1.55
N ILE A 21 3.88 12.67 -0.22
CA ILE A 21 4.16 13.96 0.43
C ILE A 21 5.64 14.14 0.81
N GLY A 22 6.51 13.18 0.50
CA GLY A 22 7.96 13.27 0.71
C GLY A 22 8.42 13.15 2.18
N VAL A 23 7.56 12.64 3.07
CA VAL A 23 7.92 12.38 4.48
C VAL A 23 8.83 11.15 4.60
N LEU A 24 8.61 10.15 3.73
CA LEU A 24 9.38 8.91 3.70
C LEU A 24 10.52 9.00 2.68
N GLN A 25 11.76 8.81 3.15
CA GLN A 25 13.00 8.91 2.34
C GLN A 25 13.82 7.62 2.36
N ILE A 26 13.21 6.52 2.79
CA ILE A 26 13.86 5.22 2.82
C ILE A 26 13.90 4.70 1.37
N LEU A 27 15.01 4.07 0.94
CA LEU A 27 15.17 3.54 -0.42
C LEU A 27 15.03 4.58 -1.55
N THR A 28 15.15 5.87 -1.24
CA THR A 28 15.12 6.94 -2.25
C THR A 28 16.54 7.40 -2.58
N SER A 29 16.79 7.71 -3.86
CA SER A 29 18.10 8.25 -4.30
C SER A 29 18.26 9.74 -3.98
N THR A 30 17.14 10.43 -3.73
CA THR A 30 17.10 11.84 -3.33
C THR A 30 16.50 11.95 -1.93
N THR A 31 17.06 12.84 -1.11
CA THR A 31 16.63 13.09 0.28
C THR A 31 15.72 14.31 0.40
N SER A 32 15.03 14.67 -0.70
CA SER A 32 14.02 15.72 -0.64
C SER A 32 12.98 15.54 -1.74
N GLY A 33 11.77 16.02 -1.43
CA GLY A 33 10.64 16.07 -2.36
C GLY A 33 9.80 14.80 -2.42
N PRO A 34 8.67 14.86 -3.16
CA PRO A 34 7.80 13.72 -3.40
C PRO A 34 8.47 12.54 -4.11
N HIS A 35 8.14 11.32 -3.71
CA HIS A 35 8.67 10.08 -4.31
C HIS A 35 7.56 9.24 -4.96
N TYR A 36 7.00 9.77 -6.05
CA TYR A 36 5.82 9.18 -6.71
C TYR A 36 6.00 7.74 -7.20
N LYS A 37 7.21 7.32 -7.58
CA LYS A 37 7.47 5.93 -7.98
C LYS A 37 7.19 4.94 -6.85
N HIS A 38 7.65 5.26 -5.64
CA HIS A 38 7.38 4.45 -4.45
C HIS A 38 5.90 4.55 -4.05
N ALA A 39 5.32 5.76 -4.10
CA ALA A 39 3.90 5.95 -3.80
C ALA A 39 3.00 5.10 -4.70
N VAL A 40 3.24 5.10 -6.01
CA VAL A 40 2.49 4.30 -6.98
C VAL A 40 2.69 2.81 -6.73
N LEU A 41 3.92 2.35 -6.47
CA LEU A 41 4.20 0.95 -6.15
C LEU A 41 3.36 0.50 -4.94
N PHE A 42 3.38 1.25 -3.84
CA PHE A 42 2.62 0.92 -2.64
C PHE A 42 1.12 1.03 -2.85
N ALA A 43 0.64 1.98 -3.65
CA ALA A 43 -0.77 2.04 -4.03
C ALA A 43 -1.22 0.79 -4.81
N VAL A 44 -0.42 0.30 -5.75
CA VAL A 44 -0.70 -0.95 -6.49
C VAL A 44 -0.73 -2.15 -5.54
N LEU A 45 0.23 -2.24 -4.61
CA LEU A 45 0.25 -3.30 -3.59
C LEU A 45 -0.97 -3.25 -2.65
N ALA A 46 -1.45 -2.05 -2.32
CA ALA A 46 -2.66 -1.88 -1.53
C ALA A 46 -3.88 -2.45 -2.27
N VAL A 47 -4.05 -2.09 -3.54
CA VAL A 47 -5.13 -2.63 -4.39
C VAL A 47 -5.04 -4.15 -4.49
N ALA A 48 -3.85 -4.69 -4.75
CA ALA A 48 -3.65 -6.14 -4.81
C ALA A 48 -4.01 -6.82 -3.48
N SER A 49 -3.69 -6.20 -2.34
CA SER A 49 -4.03 -6.74 -1.01
C SER A 49 -5.54 -6.77 -0.78
N PHE A 50 -6.27 -5.73 -1.18
CA PHE A 50 -7.73 -5.73 -1.08
C PHE A 50 -8.40 -6.73 -2.03
N VAL A 51 -7.88 -6.85 -3.25
CA VAL A 51 -8.33 -7.87 -4.21
C VAL A 51 -8.11 -9.27 -3.63
N ALA A 52 -6.91 -9.56 -3.10
CA ALA A 52 -6.62 -10.82 -2.43
C ALA A 52 -7.50 -11.04 -1.18
N ALA A 53 -7.74 -10.00 -0.38
CA ALA A 53 -8.64 -10.06 0.78
C ALA A 53 -10.06 -10.44 0.38
N ASN A 54 -10.56 -9.90 -0.74
CA ASN A 54 -11.86 -10.21 -1.29
C ASN A 54 -11.95 -11.67 -1.74
N PHE A 55 -10.91 -12.20 -2.40
CA PHE A 55 -10.85 -13.62 -2.77
C PHE A 55 -10.75 -14.55 -1.56
N ALA A 56 -10.02 -14.14 -0.52
CA ALA A 56 -9.85 -14.92 0.70
C ALA A 56 -11.06 -14.85 1.65
N ARG A 57 -12.07 -14.01 1.35
CA ARG A 57 -13.28 -13.88 2.17
C ARG A 57 -14.15 -15.13 1.98
N PRO A 58 -14.57 -15.81 3.06
CA PRO A 58 -15.53 -16.90 2.96
C PRO A 58 -16.83 -16.39 2.32
N LYS A 59 -17.27 -17.05 1.25
CA LYS A 59 -18.59 -16.80 0.67
C LYS A 59 -19.61 -17.60 1.48
N THR A 60 -20.44 -16.92 2.24
CA THR A 60 -21.65 -17.52 2.81
C THR A 60 -22.61 -17.74 1.65
N ALA A 61 -22.89 -19.02 1.35
CA ALA A 61 -23.89 -19.45 0.37
C ALA A 61 -25.30 -19.05 0.81
#